data_AF-A0A1Q6JUS7-F1
#
_entry.id   AF-A0A1Q6JUS7-F1
#
_cell.length_a   1.000
_cell.length_b   1.000
_cell.length_c   1.000
_cell.angle_alpha   90.00
_cell.angle_beta   90.00
_cell.angle_gamma   90.00
#
_symmetry.space_group_name_H-M   'P 1'
#
loop_
_entity.id
_entity.type
_entity.pdbx_description
1 polymer ?
#
loop_
_entity_poly.entity_id
_entity_poly.type
_entity_poly.pdbx_seq_one_letter_code
_entity_poly.pdbx_strand_id
1 'polypeptide(L)'
;MREKMKNKKSIIIMIIIIVLILALITAIFLYNKFQQDEVKKLTEEANKILQQDFINDEIDNEIKTKQNYAVVEKTIKEYIANLKNIYLEIEELNSKVSADEIFSAENLSDDKLEMVVDEYKQKSKENFEEIKKLEKEENILEAINSTDISSKRSYYVELYKTIMLSDSMKSKYQKIEEKAEKSKDKLYDNLTIVLNAKKYLDNHAKNWEIKDEKIVFKNPNTMIEYYNIINQIKS
;
A
#
# COMPACT_ATOMS: atom_id res chain seq x y z
N MET A 1 12.76 4.59 -21.38
CA MET A 1 14.14 4.17 -20.97
C MET A 1 14.92 5.28 -20.25
N ARG A 2 14.88 6.55 -20.71
CA ARG A 2 15.56 7.69 -20.05
C ARG A 2 15.06 8.03 -18.64
N GLU A 3 13.77 7.91 -18.34
CA GLU A 3 13.23 8.15 -16.98
C GLU A 3 13.66 7.09 -15.95
N LYS A 4 13.56 5.80 -16.27
CA LYS A 4 14.04 4.71 -15.40
C LYS A 4 15.53 4.88 -15.03
N MET A 5 16.35 5.36 -15.97
CA MET A 5 17.77 5.67 -15.71
C MET A 5 17.99 6.93 -14.86
N LYS A 6 17.18 7.99 -15.04
CA LYS A 6 17.22 9.19 -14.19
C LYS A 6 16.85 8.85 -12.75
N ASN A 7 15.80 8.06 -12.54
CA ASN A 7 15.38 7.62 -11.21
C ASN A 7 16.44 6.73 -10.55
N LYS A 8 17.04 5.79 -11.28
CA LYS A 8 18.17 5.00 -10.75
C LYS A 8 19.39 5.85 -10.38
N LYS A 9 19.78 6.83 -11.22
CA LYS A 9 20.91 7.73 -10.92
C LYS A 9 20.63 8.66 -9.74
N SER A 10 19.39 9.17 -9.62
CA SER A 10 18.97 10.01 -8.50
C SER A 10 18.91 9.23 -7.18
N ILE A 11 18.41 7.98 -7.20
CA ILE A 11 18.45 7.07 -6.05
C ILE A 11 19.90 6.78 -5.62
N ILE A 12 20.80 6.52 -6.57
CA ILE A 12 22.23 6.26 -6.25
C ILE A 12 22.89 7.48 -5.58
N ILE A 13 22.67 8.70 -6.09
CA ILE A 13 23.22 9.93 -5.50
C ILE A 13 22.67 10.15 -4.08
N MET A 14 21.40 9.83 -3.86
CA MET A 14 20.73 10.04 -2.58
C MET A 14 21.12 8.99 -1.53
N ILE A 15 21.38 7.75 -1.95
CA ILE A 15 21.98 6.71 -1.10
C ILE A 15 23.36 7.15 -0.61
N ILE A 16 24.17 7.76 -1.48
CA ILE A 16 25.49 8.29 -1.10
C ILE A 16 25.36 9.36 -0.02
N ILE A 17 24.32 10.20 -0.07
CA ILE A 17 24.06 11.23 0.94
C ILE A 17 23.70 10.61 2.30
N ILE A 18 22.84 9.59 2.33
CA ILE A 18 22.49 8.87 3.57
C ILE A 18 23.74 8.25 4.21
N VAL A 19 24.58 7.59 3.39
CA VAL A 19 25.86 7.00 3.84
C VAL A 19 26.78 8.07 4.44
N LEU A 20 26.87 9.25 3.82
CA LEU A 20 27.68 10.37 4.33
C LEU A 20 27.17 10.93 5.65
N ILE A 21 25.85 11.08 5.81
CA ILE A 21 25.23 11.56 7.06
C ILE A 21 25.46 10.55 8.19
N LEU A 22 25.28 9.25 7.90
CA LEU A 22 25.53 8.19 8.88
C LEU A 22 27.01 8.13 9.28
N ALA A 23 27.94 8.36 8.35
CA ALA A 23 29.37 8.46 8.66
C ALA A 23 29.68 9.64 9.61
N LEU A 24 29.05 10.80 9.42
CA LEU A 24 29.21 11.96 10.32
C LEU A 24 28.65 11.67 11.73
N ILE A 25 27.50 11.00 11.83
CA ILE A 25 26.91 10.59 13.12
C ILE A 25 27.84 9.61 13.85
N THR A 26 28.49 8.69 13.13
CA THR A 26 29.51 7.79 13.72
C THR A 26 30.79 8.50 14.15
N ALA A 27 31.21 9.55 13.44
CA ALA A 27 32.40 10.32 13.77
C ALA A 27 32.26 11.13 15.07
N ILE A 28 31.04 11.60 15.38
CA ILE A 28 30.72 12.38 16.58
C ILE A 28 30.66 11.49 17.85
N PHE A 29 30.31 10.21 17.73
CA PHE A 29 30.01 9.32 18.88
C PHE A 29 31.12 8.32 19.29
N LEU A 30 32.35 8.48 18.79
CA LEU A 30 33.57 7.67 19.03
C LEU A 30 33.65 6.29 18.34
N TYR A 31 34.90 5.97 17.98
CA TYR A 31 35.40 5.03 16.95
C TYR A 31 35.41 3.56 17.40
N ASN A 32 34.27 2.92 17.64
CA ASN A 32 34.25 1.47 17.92
C ASN A 32 33.83 0.66 16.68
N LYS A 33 34.63 -0.34 16.30
CA LYS A 33 34.44 -1.16 15.09
C LYS A 33 33.03 -1.78 15.02
N PHE A 34 32.49 -2.18 16.18
CA PHE A 34 31.12 -2.69 16.28
C PHE A 34 30.08 -1.69 15.76
N GLN A 35 30.16 -0.41 16.16
CA GLN A 35 29.18 0.58 15.73
C GLN A 35 29.26 0.84 14.23
N GLN A 36 30.47 0.87 13.66
CA GLN A 36 30.65 1.01 12.21
C GLN A 36 30.04 -0.17 11.46
N ASP A 37 30.28 -1.40 11.93
CA ASP A 37 29.71 -2.61 11.33
C ASP A 37 28.17 -2.60 11.38
N GLU A 38 27.57 -2.19 12.50
CA GLU A 38 26.11 -2.15 12.65
C GLU A 38 25.45 -1.02 11.84
N VAL A 39 26.08 0.17 11.77
CA VAL A 39 25.60 1.25 10.88
C VAL A 39 25.67 0.83 9.41
N LYS A 40 26.75 0.15 9.01
CA LYS A 40 26.88 -0.37 7.65
C LYS A 40 25.76 -1.34 7.32
N LYS A 41 25.50 -2.33 8.19
CA LYS A 41 24.38 -3.28 8.01
C LYS A 41 23.03 -2.58 7.94
N LEU A 42 22.76 -1.66 8.86
CA LEU A 42 21.51 -0.89 8.87
C LEU A 42 21.33 -0.12 7.54
N THR A 43 22.40 0.46 7.03
CA THR A 43 22.41 1.17 5.75
C THR A 43 22.16 0.22 4.58
N GLU A 44 22.77 -0.97 4.58
CA GLU A 44 22.53 -2.00 3.57
C GLU A 44 21.07 -2.47 3.57
N GLU A 45 20.47 -2.71 4.73
CA GLU A 45 19.07 -3.09 4.87
C GLU A 45 18.11 -1.97 4.43
N ALA A 46 18.37 -0.72 4.85
CA ALA A 46 17.61 0.43 4.38
C ALA A 46 17.72 0.61 2.85
N ASN A 47 18.89 0.36 2.27
CA ASN A 47 19.09 0.43 0.82
C ASN A 47 18.35 -0.67 0.07
N LYS A 48 18.26 -1.89 0.63
CA LYS A 48 17.45 -2.97 0.05
C LYS A 48 15.99 -2.53 -0.03
N ILE A 49 15.45 -2.00 1.06
CA ILE A 49 14.08 -1.45 1.11
C ILE A 49 13.93 -0.37 0.03
N LEU A 50 14.84 0.60 -0.06
CA LEU A 50 14.78 1.67 -1.07
C LEU A 50 14.88 1.16 -2.52
N GLN A 51 15.55 0.04 -2.77
CA GLN A 51 15.68 -0.53 -4.12
C GLN A 51 14.53 -1.46 -4.50
N GLN A 52 13.84 -2.00 -3.50
CA GLN A 52 12.72 -2.92 -3.65
C GLN A 52 11.58 -2.32 -4.48
N ASP A 53 10.95 -3.15 -5.31
CA ASP A 53 9.63 -2.83 -5.82
C ASP A 53 8.62 -3.10 -4.69
N PHE A 54 8.30 -2.03 -3.95
CA PHE A 54 7.43 -2.07 -2.78
C PHE A 54 6.08 -2.74 -3.04
N ILE A 55 5.63 -2.81 -4.30
CA ILE A 55 4.36 -3.42 -4.64
C ILE A 55 4.49 -4.93 -4.80
N ASN A 56 5.50 -5.38 -5.54
CA ASN A 56 5.60 -6.75 -5.99
C ASN A 56 6.48 -7.63 -5.09
N ASP A 57 7.45 -7.03 -4.41
CA ASP A 57 8.44 -7.77 -3.66
C ASP A 57 8.02 -7.90 -2.19
N GLU A 58 8.20 -9.07 -1.56
CA GLU A 58 8.03 -9.24 -0.11
C GLU A 58 9.11 -8.49 0.67
N ILE A 59 8.73 -7.87 1.78
CA ILE A 59 9.69 -7.18 2.66
C ILE A 59 10.42 -8.25 3.46
N ASP A 60 11.75 -8.25 3.36
CA ASP A 60 12.60 -9.12 4.19
C ASP A 60 12.46 -8.72 5.66
N ASN A 61 11.83 -9.60 6.45
CA ASN A 61 11.58 -9.41 7.87
C ASN A 61 12.76 -9.86 8.75
N GLU A 62 13.81 -10.45 8.19
CA GLU A 62 14.96 -10.90 8.98
C GLU A 62 15.77 -9.70 9.48
N ILE A 63 16.01 -9.61 10.80
CA ILE A 63 16.77 -8.51 11.40
C ILE A 63 18.27 -8.84 11.38
N LYS A 64 19.06 -8.04 10.65
CA LYS A 64 20.50 -8.28 10.42
C LYS A 64 21.41 -7.59 11.43
N THR A 65 20.92 -6.50 12.01
CA THR A 65 21.62 -5.72 13.03
C THR A 65 21.40 -6.26 14.45
N LYS A 66 22.13 -5.72 15.42
CA LYS A 66 22.15 -6.18 16.81
C LYS A 66 21.86 -5.05 17.79
N GLN A 67 21.43 -5.41 19.01
CA GLN A 67 21.13 -4.46 20.09
C GLN A 67 20.14 -3.37 19.64
N ASN A 68 20.34 -2.11 20.04
CA ASN A 68 19.44 -1.03 19.70
C ASN A 68 19.42 -0.69 18.19
N TYR A 69 20.40 -1.15 17.39
CA TYR A 69 20.30 -1.09 15.92
C TYR A 69 19.23 -2.04 15.39
N ALA A 70 19.09 -3.22 16.01
CA ALA A 70 18.04 -4.19 15.67
C ALA A 70 16.64 -3.60 15.90
N VAL A 71 16.50 -2.80 16.96
CA VAL A 71 15.25 -2.06 17.23
C VAL A 71 14.98 -1.07 16.10
N VAL A 72 15.97 -0.26 15.70
CA VAL A 72 15.83 0.70 14.59
C VAL A 72 15.49 0.00 13.27
N GLU A 73 16.21 -1.06 12.91
CA GLU A 73 15.95 -1.84 11.69
C GLU A 73 14.55 -2.43 11.69
N LYS A 74 14.14 -3.03 12.82
CA LYS A 74 12.80 -3.59 12.99
C LYS A 74 11.73 -2.52 12.81
N THR A 75 11.87 -1.36 13.47
CA THR A 75 10.90 -0.26 13.33
C THR A 75 10.79 0.20 11.88
N ILE A 76 11.91 0.34 11.16
CA ILE A 76 11.89 0.70 9.73
C ILE A 76 11.11 -0.34 8.92
N LYS A 77 11.43 -1.63 9.08
CA LYS A 77 10.81 -2.73 8.34
C LYS A 77 9.31 -2.84 8.63
N GLU A 78 8.92 -2.78 9.91
CA GLU A 78 7.51 -2.85 10.32
C GLU A 78 6.71 -1.64 9.82
N TYR A 79 7.27 -0.44 9.87
CA TYR A 79 6.60 0.77 9.37
C TYR A 79 6.30 0.67 7.87
N ILE A 80 7.31 0.24 7.11
CA ILE A 80 7.24 0.05 5.67
C ILE A 80 6.27 -1.07 5.30
N ALA A 81 6.28 -2.17 6.05
CA ALA A 81 5.35 -3.27 5.87
C ALA A 81 3.91 -2.86 6.15
N ASN A 82 3.68 -2.05 7.19
CA ASN A 82 2.34 -1.56 7.51
C ASN A 82 1.76 -0.72 6.35
N LEU A 83 2.52 0.25 5.83
CA LEU A 83 2.11 1.04 4.66
C LEU A 83 1.79 0.15 3.45
N LYS A 84 2.64 -0.84 3.17
CA LYS A 84 2.42 -1.79 2.07
C LYS A 84 1.13 -2.59 2.28
N ASN A 85 0.90 -3.09 3.48
CA ASN A 85 -0.26 -3.94 3.78
C ASN A 85 -1.57 -3.17 3.63
N ILE A 86 -1.64 -1.92 4.13
CA ILE A 86 -2.84 -1.07 3.95
C ILE A 86 -3.12 -0.82 2.47
N TYR A 87 -2.08 -0.61 1.66
CA TYR A 87 -2.24 -0.53 0.20
C TYR A 87 -2.77 -1.83 -0.40
N LEU A 88 -2.24 -2.99 0.01
CA LEU A 88 -2.70 -4.29 -0.49
C LEU A 88 -4.15 -4.59 -0.12
N GLU A 89 -4.66 -4.09 1.00
CA GLU A 89 -6.08 -4.21 1.34
C GLU A 89 -6.97 -3.45 0.34
N ILE A 90 -6.52 -2.31 -0.22
CA ILE A 90 -7.25 -1.60 -1.28
C ILE A 90 -7.24 -2.41 -2.60
N GLU A 91 -6.11 -3.05 -2.92
CA GLU A 91 -6.02 -3.95 -4.08
C GLU A 91 -6.90 -5.20 -3.91
N GLU A 92 -6.99 -5.74 -2.69
CA GLU A 92 -7.86 -6.87 -2.38
C GLU A 92 -9.34 -6.52 -2.55
N LEU A 93 -9.74 -5.29 -2.20
CA LEU A 93 -11.09 -4.82 -2.50
C LEU A 93 -11.34 -4.78 -4.02
N ASN A 94 -10.37 -4.32 -4.82
CA ASN A 94 -10.47 -4.36 -6.27
C ASN A 94 -10.60 -5.77 -6.84
N SER A 95 -9.85 -6.74 -6.32
CA SER A 95 -9.89 -8.13 -6.81
C SER A 95 -11.22 -8.83 -6.52
N LYS A 96 -11.90 -8.43 -5.43
CA LYS A 96 -13.26 -8.88 -5.07
C LYS A 96 -14.36 -8.25 -5.92
N VAL A 97 -14.04 -7.19 -6.68
CA VAL A 97 -14.97 -6.62 -7.67
C VAL A 97 -14.90 -7.44 -8.96
N SER A 98 -15.33 -8.70 -8.88
CA SER A 98 -15.60 -9.53 -10.03
C SER A 98 -17.10 -9.52 -10.34
N ALA A 99 -17.45 -9.49 -11.62
CA ALA A 99 -18.85 -9.50 -12.05
C ALA A 99 -19.60 -10.72 -11.49
N ASP A 100 -18.93 -11.88 -11.43
CA ASP A 100 -19.54 -13.13 -10.99
C ASP A 100 -19.78 -13.18 -9.47
N GLU A 101 -18.88 -12.63 -8.63
CA GLU A 101 -19.06 -12.64 -7.17
C GLU A 101 -20.06 -11.57 -6.70
N ILE A 102 -20.02 -10.38 -7.30
CA ILE A 102 -20.88 -9.27 -6.91
C ILE A 102 -22.32 -9.49 -7.34
N PHE A 103 -22.57 -10.11 -8.50
CA PHE A 103 -23.93 -10.41 -8.97
C PHE A 103 -24.41 -11.81 -8.60
N SER A 104 -23.90 -12.37 -7.52
CA SER A 104 -24.45 -13.59 -6.93
C SER A 104 -25.93 -13.41 -6.58
N ALA A 105 -26.68 -14.52 -6.60
CA ALA A 105 -28.09 -14.52 -6.20
C ALA A 105 -28.34 -13.92 -4.81
N GLU A 106 -27.38 -14.07 -3.91
CA GLU A 106 -27.42 -13.51 -2.57
C GLU A 106 -27.32 -11.98 -2.58
N ASN A 107 -26.42 -11.41 -3.38
CA ASN A 107 -26.18 -9.97 -3.42
C ASN A 107 -27.26 -9.20 -4.21
N LEU A 108 -27.95 -9.86 -5.14
CA LEU A 108 -29.00 -9.25 -5.97
C LEU A 108 -30.34 -8.98 -5.24
N SER A 109 -30.49 -9.40 -3.98
CA SER A 109 -31.64 -8.99 -3.16
C SER A 109 -31.64 -7.48 -2.93
N ASP A 110 -32.83 -6.86 -2.89
CA ASP A 110 -32.97 -5.41 -2.67
C ASP A 110 -32.22 -5.00 -1.39
N ASP A 111 -31.31 -4.02 -1.55
CA ASP A 111 -30.43 -3.40 -0.56
C ASP A 111 -29.07 -4.06 -0.29
N LYS A 112 -28.90 -5.37 -0.45
CA LYS A 112 -27.62 -6.02 -0.08
C LYS A 112 -26.44 -5.57 -0.95
N LEU A 113 -26.66 -5.42 -2.26
CA LEU A 113 -25.63 -4.95 -3.18
C LEU A 113 -25.17 -3.53 -2.86
N GLU A 114 -26.10 -2.62 -2.56
CA GLU A 114 -25.79 -1.23 -2.24
C GLU A 114 -25.00 -1.14 -0.94
N MET A 115 -25.38 -1.93 0.07
CA MET A 115 -24.61 -2.05 1.32
C MET A 115 -23.17 -2.52 1.08
N VAL A 116 -22.95 -3.54 0.24
CA VAL A 116 -21.60 -4.04 -0.09
C VAL A 116 -20.79 -2.97 -0.84
N VAL A 117 -21.42 -2.27 -1.79
CA VAL A 117 -20.77 -1.17 -2.54
C VAL A 117 -20.33 -0.06 -1.59
N ASP A 118 -21.20 0.36 -0.67
CA ASP A 118 -20.88 1.41 0.29
C ASP A 118 -19.80 0.97 1.27
N GLU A 119 -19.84 -0.28 1.75
CA GLU A 119 -18.79 -0.85 2.61
C GLU A 119 -17.42 -0.83 1.92
N TYR A 120 -17.34 -1.21 0.64
CA TYR A 120 -16.08 -1.24 -0.10
C TYR A 120 -15.52 0.18 -0.35
N LYS A 121 -16.40 1.14 -0.67
CA LYS A 121 -16.02 2.56 -0.78
C LYS A 121 -15.53 3.12 0.55
N GLN A 122 -16.23 2.82 1.64
CA GLN A 122 -15.86 3.25 2.99
C GLN A 122 -14.48 2.70 3.37
N LYS A 123 -14.27 1.38 3.28
CA LYS A 123 -12.99 0.73 3.65
C LYS A 123 -11.81 1.25 2.84
N SER A 124 -11.96 1.35 1.52
CA SER A 124 -10.88 1.87 0.66
C SER A 124 -10.54 3.33 0.95
N LYS A 125 -11.55 4.16 1.29
CA LYS A 125 -11.34 5.54 1.74
C LYS A 125 -10.61 5.60 3.08
N GLU A 126 -11.03 4.80 4.06
CA GLU A 126 -10.40 4.72 5.38
C GLU A 126 -8.93 4.29 5.27
N ASN A 127 -8.65 3.25 4.47
CA ASN A 127 -7.30 2.77 4.22
C ASN A 127 -6.43 3.83 3.51
N PHE A 128 -6.98 4.54 2.52
CA PHE A 128 -6.25 5.62 1.85
C PHE A 128 -5.92 6.78 2.80
N GLU A 129 -6.85 7.17 3.66
CA GLU A 129 -6.58 8.21 4.66
C GLU A 129 -5.59 7.75 5.74
N GLU A 130 -5.58 6.46 6.11
CA GLU A 130 -4.56 5.92 7.02
C GLU A 130 -3.16 5.94 6.40
N ILE A 131 -3.02 5.63 5.10
CA ILE A 131 -1.74 5.82 4.38
C ILE A 131 -1.28 7.27 4.52
N LYS A 132 -2.13 8.24 4.15
CA LYS A 132 -1.80 9.67 4.24
C LYS A 132 -1.44 10.12 5.65
N LYS A 133 -2.10 9.55 6.67
CA LYS A 133 -1.76 9.78 8.07
C LYS A 133 -0.36 9.24 8.38
N LEU A 134 -0.04 8.01 8.01
CA LEU A 134 1.28 7.41 8.21
C LEU A 134 2.39 8.11 7.41
N GLU A 135 2.11 8.85 6.35
CA GLU A 135 3.17 9.62 5.67
C GLU A 135 3.57 10.91 6.40
N LYS A 136 2.79 11.34 7.39
CA LYS A 136 3.12 12.53 8.18
C LYS A 136 4.35 12.28 9.04
N GLU A 137 5.26 13.25 9.04
CA GLU A 137 6.50 13.21 9.80
C GLU A 137 6.27 12.90 11.29
N GLU A 138 5.22 13.45 11.90
CA GLU A 138 4.85 13.17 13.29
C GLU A 138 4.61 11.67 13.58
N ASN A 139 3.92 10.96 12.68
CA ASN A 139 3.61 9.54 12.84
C ASN A 139 4.83 8.66 12.54
N ILE A 140 5.66 9.08 11.57
CA ILE A 140 6.96 8.43 11.30
C ILE A 140 7.83 8.50 12.55
N LEU A 141 7.89 9.66 13.21
CA LEU A 141 8.66 9.87 14.44
C LEU A 141 8.08 9.12 15.64
N GLU A 142 6.76 9.05 15.77
CA GLU A 142 6.08 8.32 16.85
C GLU A 142 6.46 6.83 16.85
N ALA A 143 6.62 6.23 15.68
CA ALA A 143 6.98 4.82 15.54
C ALA A 143 8.30 4.47 16.25
N ILE A 144 9.34 5.30 16.16
CA ILE A 144 10.59 5.06 16.90
C ILE A 144 10.48 5.53 18.36
N ASN A 145 9.70 6.58 18.63
CA ASN A 145 9.53 7.12 19.97
C ASN A 145 8.73 6.21 20.92
N SER A 146 7.96 5.27 20.40
CA SER A 146 7.25 4.25 21.18
C SER A 146 8.11 3.02 21.51
N THR A 147 9.31 2.89 20.92
CA THR A 147 10.18 1.73 21.15
C THR A 147 11.00 1.81 22.42
N ASP A 148 11.30 0.65 23.00
CA ASP A 148 12.21 0.51 24.14
C ASP A 148 13.68 0.52 23.68
N ILE A 149 14.37 1.64 23.92
CA ILE A 149 15.78 1.84 23.60
C ILE A 149 16.51 2.16 24.89
N SER A 150 17.23 1.17 25.40
CA SER A 150 17.85 1.14 26.73
C SER A 150 18.94 2.20 26.98
N SER A 151 19.69 2.60 25.95
CA SER A 151 20.83 3.52 26.08
C SER A 151 21.08 4.30 24.80
N LYS A 152 21.61 5.53 24.95
CA LYS A 152 21.89 6.44 23.83
C LYS A 152 20.67 6.64 22.90
N ARG A 153 19.45 6.76 23.47
CA ARG A 153 18.20 6.88 22.73
C ARG A 153 18.25 7.93 21.61
N SER A 154 18.75 9.12 21.93
CA SER A 154 18.88 10.21 20.95
C SER A 154 19.67 9.78 19.71
N TYR A 155 20.77 9.03 19.87
CA TYR A 155 21.56 8.54 18.74
C TYR A 155 20.74 7.62 17.81
N TYR A 156 20.04 6.63 18.38
CA TYR A 156 19.26 5.68 17.58
C TYR A 156 18.02 6.31 16.94
N VAL A 157 17.39 7.25 17.64
CA VAL A 157 16.30 8.06 17.07
C VAL A 157 16.81 8.89 15.90
N GLU A 158 18.00 9.50 15.98
CA GLU A 158 18.59 10.25 14.87
C GLU A 158 18.98 9.34 13.68
N LEU A 159 19.45 8.10 13.93
CA LEU A 159 19.66 7.12 12.86
C LEU A 159 18.36 6.81 12.12
N TYR A 160 17.30 6.52 12.87
CA TYR A 160 15.97 6.25 12.31
C TYR A 160 15.46 7.44 11.49
N LYS A 161 15.51 8.66 12.05
CA LYS A 161 15.11 9.89 11.37
C LYS A 161 15.86 10.11 10.07
N THR A 162 17.18 9.95 10.11
CA THR A 162 18.05 10.10 8.94
C THR A 162 17.60 9.21 7.79
N ILE A 163 17.19 7.97 8.08
CA ILE A 163 16.73 7.02 7.07
C ILE A 163 15.30 7.34 6.63
N MET A 164 14.36 7.41 7.57
CA MET A 164 12.92 7.45 7.29
C MET A 164 12.43 8.82 6.80
N LEU A 165 13.10 9.90 7.19
CA LEU A 165 12.78 11.25 6.72
C LEU A 165 13.64 11.70 5.53
N SER A 166 14.50 10.81 5.02
CA SER A 166 15.26 11.07 3.81
C SER A 166 14.34 11.28 2.61
N ASP A 167 14.78 12.12 1.67
CA ASP A 167 14.05 12.35 0.41
C ASP A 167 13.82 11.04 -0.38
N SER A 168 14.72 10.07 -0.23
CA SER A 168 14.59 8.74 -0.86
C SER A 168 13.37 8.02 -0.34
N MET A 169 13.21 8.03 0.98
CA MET A 169 12.14 7.33 1.64
C MET A 169 10.82 8.08 1.48
N LYS A 170 10.83 9.42 1.57
CA LYS A 170 9.68 10.27 1.22
C LYS A 170 9.16 9.99 -0.19
N SER A 171 10.05 9.85 -1.18
CA SER A 171 9.66 9.47 -2.55
C SER A 171 9.08 8.05 -2.64
N LYS A 172 9.36 7.15 -1.69
CA LYS A 172 8.75 5.82 -1.63
C LYS A 172 7.34 5.87 -1.09
N TYR A 173 7.13 6.57 0.02
CA TYR A 173 5.79 6.76 0.58
C TYR A 173 4.85 7.41 -0.45
N GLN A 174 5.25 8.54 -1.04
CA GLN A 174 4.47 9.22 -2.09
C GLN A 174 4.06 8.30 -3.26
N LYS A 175 4.91 7.34 -3.65
CA LYS A 175 4.55 6.36 -4.69
C LYS A 175 3.51 5.35 -4.23
N ILE A 176 3.50 5.00 -2.94
CA ILE A 176 2.46 4.17 -2.33
C ILE A 176 1.16 4.97 -2.29
N GLU A 177 1.18 6.23 -1.82
CA GLU A 177 0.00 7.12 -1.84
C GLU A 177 -0.58 7.25 -3.26
N GLU A 178 0.24 7.59 -4.26
CA GLU A 178 -0.21 7.73 -5.66
C GLU A 178 -0.82 6.43 -6.23
N LYS A 179 -0.30 5.27 -5.82
CA LYS A 179 -0.84 3.97 -6.25
C LYS A 179 -2.12 3.63 -5.50
N ALA A 180 -2.19 3.91 -4.21
CA ALA A 180 -3.38 3.73 -3.39
C ALA A 180 -4.54 4.61 -3.90
N GLU A 181 -4.26 5.86 -4.27
CA GLU A 181 -5.25 6.77 -4.86
C GLU A 181 -5.81 6.20 -6.17
N LYS A 182 -4.93 5.78 -7.09
CA LYS A 182 -5.34 5.14 -8.36
C LYS A 182 -6.14 3.87 -8.14
N SER A 183 -5.75 3.05 -7.17
CA SER A 183 -6.45 1.81 -6.83
C SER A 183 -7.83 2.08 -6.26
N LYS A 184 -7.96 3.06 -5.35
CA LYS A 184 -9.23 3.54 -4.82
C LYS A 184 -10.14 4.08 -5.92
N ASP A 185 -9.61 4.90 -6.82
CA ASP A 185 -10.39 5.47 -7.93
C ASP A 185 -10.87 4.38 -8.90
N LYS A 186 -10.01 3.42 -9.23
CA LYS A 186 -10.39 2.24 -10.01
C LYS A 186 -11.51 1.43 -9.34
N LEU A 187 -11.43 1.23 -8.02
CA LEU A 187 -12.47 0.56 -7.27
C LEU A 187 -13.80 1.32 -7.38
N TYR A 188 -13.77 2.65 -7.24
CA TYR A 188 -14.96 3.49 -7.33
C TYR A 188 -15.60 3.44 -8.72
N ASP A 189 -14.79 3.46 -9.78
CA ASP A 189 -15.24 3.26 -11.16
C ASP A 189 -15.95 1.91 -11.31
N ASN A 190 -15.29 0.82 -10.87
CA ASN A 190 -15.84 -0.53 -10.99
C ASN A 190 -17.14 -0.70 -10.17
N LEU A 191 -17.22 -0.17 -8.96
CA LEU A 191 -18.43 -0.19 -8.14
C LEU A 191 -19.57 0.66 -8.75
N THR A 192 -19.23 1.73 -9.48
CA THR A 192 -20.24 2.51 -10.23
C THR A 192 -20.82 1.69 -11.39
N ILE A 193 -19.99 0.91 -12.09
CA ILE A 193 -20.45 -0.03 -13.12
C ILE A 193 -21.38 -1.09 -12.51
N VAL A 194 -21.05 -1.60 -11.32
CA VAL A 194 -21.90 -2.53 -10.58
C VAL A 194 -23.30 -1.96 -10.32
N LEU A 195 -23.38 -0.75 -9.78
CA LEU A 195 -24.67 -0.08 -9.54
C LEU A 195 -25.45 0.18 -10.83
N ASN A 196 -24.76 0.53 -11.92
CA ASN A 196 -25.40 0.71 -13.23
C ASN A 196 -25.99 -0.60 -13.75
N ALA A 197 -25.32 -1.74 -13.58
CA ALA A 197 -25.84 -3.02 -14.00
C ALA A 197 -27.02 -3.47 -13.13
N LYS A 198 -27.01 -3.23 -11.80
CA LYS A 198 -28.19 -3.46 -10.93
C LYS A 198 -29.39 -2.63 -11.39
N LYS A 199 -29.19 -1.33 -11.61
CA LYS A 199 -30.24 -0.45 -12.13
C LYS A 199 -30.78 -0.94 -13.49
N TYR A 200 -29.91 -1.47 -14.34
CA TYR A 200 -30.31 -2.06 -15.61
C TYR A 200 -31.21 -3.29 -15.41
N LEU A 201 -30.82 -4.21 -14.51
CA LEU A 201 -31.61 -5.37 -14.14
C LEU A 201 -32.97 -4.96 -13.57
N ASP A 202 -33.03 -3.98 -12.68
CA ASP A 202 -34.28 -3.52 -12.06
C ASP A 202 -35.27 -2.96 -13.10
N ASN A 203 -34.77 -2.18 -14.05
CA ASN A 203 -35.57 -1.65 -15.17
C ASN A 203 -36.09 -2.74 -16.12
N HIS A 204 -35.50 -3.94 -16.08
CA HIS A 204 -35.85 -5.08 -16.93
C HIS A 204 -36.23 -6.32 -16.11
N ALA A 205 -36.78 -6.16 -14.90
CA ALA A 205 -37.10 -7.24 -13.95
C ALA A 205 -37.92 -8.41 -14.53
N LYS A 206 -38.72 -8.17 -15.58
CA LYS A 206 -39.51 -9.21 -16.25
C LYS A 206 -38.69 -10.10 -17.21
N ASN A 207 -37.50 -9.66 -17.60
CA ASN A 207 -36.67 -10.26 -18.64
C ASN A 207 -35.51 -11.09 -18.09
N TRP A 208 -35.41 -11.25 -16.78
CA TRP A 208 -34.44 -12.12 -16.14
C TRP A 208 -35.06 -12.78 -14.90
N GLU A 209 -34.36 -13.78 -14.39
CA GLU A 209 -34.65 -14.42 -13.11
C GLU A 209 -33.38 -15.05 -12.57
N ILE A 210 -33.37 -15.39 -11.29
CA ILE A 210 -32.29 -16.17 -10.69
C ILE A 210 -32.64 -17.66 -10.81
N LYS A 211 -31.73 -18.45 -11.37
CA LYS A 211 -31.79 -19.93 -11.42
C LYS A 211 -30.41 -20.48 -11.12
N ASP A 212 -30.34 -21.47 -10.23
CA ASP A 212 -29.08 -22.10 -9.80
C ASP A 212 -27.99 -21.07 -9.44
N GLU A 213 -28.39 -20.08 -8.63
CA GLU A 213 -27.56 -18.94 -8.16
C GLU A 213 -27.06 -17.98 -9.25
N LYS A 214 -27.54 -18.13 -10.49
CA LYS A 214 -27.12 -17.34 -11.66
C LYS A 214 -28.26 -16.52 -12.24
N ILE A 215 -27.92 -15.40 -12.86
CA ILE A 215 -28.86 -14.62 -13.66
C ILE A 215 -29.13 -15.37 -14.97
N VAL A 216 -30.39 -15.69 -15.21
CA VAL A 216 -30.88 -16.26 -16.47
C VAL A 216 -31.78 -15.24 -17.16
N PHE A 217 -31.37 -14.85 -18.37
CA PHE A 217 -32.13 -13.89 -19.19
C PHE A 217 -33.15 -14.61 -20.06
N LYS A 218 -34.38 -14.07 -20.06
CA LYS A 218 -35.49 -14.49 -20.93
C LYS A 218 -35.45 -13.75 -22.27
N ASN A 219 -34.75 -12.62 -22.33
CA ASN A 219 -34.63 -11.77 -23.51
C ASN A 219 -33.15 -11.64 -23.93
N PRO A 220 -32.76 -12.02 -25.16
CA PRO A 220 -31.39 -11.90 -25.64
C PRO A 220 -30.83 -10.47 -25.68
N ASN A 221 -31.64 -9.46 -25.98
CA ASN A 221 -31.18 -8.07 -25.98
C ASN A 221 -30.88 -7.59 -24.55
N THR A 222 -31.70 -7.99 -23.58
CA THR A 222 -31.44 -7.68 -22.16
C THR A 222 -30.14 -8.32 -21.69
N MET A 223 -29.87 -9.56 -22.12
CA MET A 223 -28.60 -10.24 -21.85
C MET A 223 -27.41 -9.49 -22.42
N ILE A 224 -27.47 -9.13 -23.71
CA ILE A 224 -26.36 -8.44 -24.42
C ILE A 224 -26.01 -7.12 -23.73
N GLU A 225 -27.01 -6.29 -23.45
CA GLU A 225 -26.77 -4.98 -22.83
C GLU A 225 -26.26 -5.10 -21.39
N TYR A 226 -26.76 -6.08 -20.61
CA TYR A 226 -26.21 -6.36 -19.29
C TYR A 226 -24.72 -6.72 -19.37
N TYR A 227 -24.35 -7.64 -20.28
CA TYR A 227 -22.94 -8.00 -20.46
C TYR A 227 -22.09 -6.84 -20.99
N ASN A 228 -22.64 -5.95 -21.83
CA ASN A 228 -21.95 -4.73 -22.27
C ASN A 228 -21.63 -3.78 -21.10
N ILE A 229 -22.45 -3.75 -20.05
CA ILE A 229 -22.19 -2.96 -18.84
C ILE A 229 -21.11 -3.65 -18.00
N ILE A 230 -21.29 -4.91 -17.62
CA ILE A 230 -20.38 -5.57 -16.66
C ILE A 230 -18.98 -5.82 -17.25
N ASN A 231 -18.86 -5.97 -18.57
CA ASN A 231 -17.56 -6.09 -19.25
C ASN A 231 -16.72 -4.80 -19.21
N GLN A 232 -17.26 -3.69 -18.71
CA GLN A 232 -16.51 -2.46 -18.48
C GLN A 232 -15.72 -2.49 -17.17
N ILE A 233 -16.00 -3.45 -16.28
CA ILE A 233 -15.24 -3.63 -15.02
C ILE A 233 -13.78 -3.89 -15.40
N LYS A 234 -12.89 -3.01 -14.96
CA LYS A 234 -11.47 -3.08 -15.30
C LYS A 234 -10.76 -4.05 -14.35
N SER A 235 -10.05 -5.03 -14.92
CA SER A 235 -9.12 -5.92 -14.20
C SER A 235 -7.93 -5.17 -13.63
#